data_AF-A0AAE0Z2J1-F1
#
_entry.id   AF-A0AAE0Z2J1-F1
#
_cell.length_a   1.000
_cell.length_b   1.000
_cell.length_c   1.000
_cell.angle_alpha   90.00
_cell.angle_beta   90.00
_cell.angle_gamma   90.00
#
_symmetry.space_group_name_H-M   'P 1'
#
loop_
_entity.id
_entity.type
_entity.pdbx_description
1 polymer ?
#
loop_
_entity_poly.entity_id
_entity_poly.type
_entity_poly.pdbx_seq_one_letter_code
_entity_poly.pdbx_strand_id
1 'polypeptide(L)'
;MYRMFREHNHLQVSYSLYHSVFSHKFNLGFGSPATDVCATSTQFRHQVRNDTLTEDQKKVISAEFILHRRRQRQFYDIVNRFGDTATVCFDMMENLVLPRTP
;
A
#
# COMPACT_ATOMS: atom_id res chain seq x y z
N MET A 1 -10.13 14.35 2.89
CA MET A 1 -9.65 14.71 4.25
C MET A 1 -9.90 16.16 4.63
N TYR A 2 -9.36 17.18 3.93
CA TYR A 2 -9.60 18.60 4.28
C TYR A 2 -11.08 19.02 4.38
N ARG A 3 -11.93 18.59 3.43
CA ARG A 3 -13.37 18.86 3.46
C ARG A 3 -14.04 18.29 4.71
N MET A 4 -13.79 17.02 5.02
CA MET A 4 -14.31 16.36 6.22
C MET A 4 -13.81 17.03 7.51
N PHE A 5 -12.54 17.44 7.55
CA PHE A 5 -11.97 18.18 8.67
C PHE A 5 -12.75 19.48 8.95
N ARG A 6 -13.09 20.23 7.90
CA ARG A 6 -13.91 21.44 8.04
C ARG A 6 -15.33 21.15 8.48
N GLU A 7 -15.95 20.12 7.91
CA GLU A 7 -17.33 19.72 8.23
C GLU A 7 -17.46 19.26 9.68
N HIS A 8 -16.47 18.53 10.22
CA HIS A 8 -16.51 18.01 11.59
C HIS A 8 -16.10 19.03 12.67
N ASN A 9 -15.11 19.87 12.37
CA ASN A 9 -14.58 20.82 13.37
C ASN A 9 -15.24 22.20 13.28
N HIS A 10 -16.02 22.47 12.24
CA HIS A 10 -16.66 23.77 11.97
C HIS A 10 -15.68 24.96 11.94
N LEU A 11 -14.40 24.71 11.64
CA LEU A 11 -13.35 25.72 11.58
C LEU A 11 -13.11 26.20 10.13
N GLN A 12 -12.91 27.50 9.97
CA GLN A 12 -12.46 28.11 8.73
C GLN A 12 -10.92 28.19 8.72
N VAL A 13 -10.29 27.08 8.33
CA VAL A 13 -8.84 26.99 8.13
C VAL A 13 -8.57 26.92 6.63
N SER A 14 -7.52 27.57 6.14
CA SER A 14 -7.12 27.46 4.73
C SER A 14 -6.54 26.07 4.42
N TYR A 15 -6.69 25.63 3.17
CA TYR A 15 -6.12 24.34 2.74
C TYR A 15 -4.60 24.31 2.89
N SER A 16 -3.92 25.44 2.64
CA SER A 16 -2.47 25.55 2.76
C SER A 16 -1.99 25.35 4.20
N LEU A 17 -2.69 25.92 5.19
CA LEU A 17 -2.36 25.73 6.60
C LEU A 17 -2.63 24.29 7.04
N TYR A 18 -3.80 23.74 6.67
CA TYR A 18 -4.13 22.34 6.90
C TYR A 18 -3.04 21.41 6.34
N HIS A 19 -2.73 21.55 5.05
CA HIS A 19 -1.72 20.72 4.38
C HIS A 19 -0.34 20.86 5.02
N SER A 20 0.09 22.09 5.32
CA SER A 20 1.40 22.34 5.93
C SER A 20 1.54 21.65 7.29
N VAL A 21 0.53 21.76 8.16
CA VAL A 21 0.54 21.12 9.47
C VAL A 21 0.60 19.60 9.31
N PHE A 22 -0.29 19.01 8.54
CA PHE A 22 -0.35 17.55 8.43
C PHE A 22 0.87 16.95 7.70
N SER A 23 1.43 17.63 6.70
CA SER A 23 2.62 17.16 6.01
C SER A 23 3.91 17.37 6.80
N HIS A 24 4.09 18.48 7.52
CA HIS A 24 5.36 18.77 8.22
C HIS A 24 5.36 18.39 9.70
N LYS A 25 4.21 18.44 10.38
CA LYS A 25 4.11 18.10 11.82
C LYS A 25 3.72 16.65 12.04
N PHE A 26 2.91 16.08 11.15
CA PHE A 26 2.46 14.69 11.25
C PHE A 26 3.09 13.77 10.20
N ASN A 27 3.91 14.30 9.29
CA ASN A 27 4.55 13.55 8.20
C ASN A 27 3.54 12.74 7.35
N LEU A 28 2.33 13.28 7.16
CA LEU A 28 1.30 12.66 6.32
C LEU A 28 1.38 13.19 4.89
N GLY A 29 1.60 12.29 3.95
CA GLY A 29 1.45 12.56 2.52
C GLY A 29 -0.01 12.49 2.10
N PHE A 30 -0.57 13.59 1.60
CA PHE A 30 -1.89 13.59 0.94
C PHE A 30 -1.75 13.22 -0.54
N GLY A 31 -1.20 12.03 -0.80
CA GLY A 31 -1.15 11.44 -2.13
C GLY A 31 -2.42 10.67 -2.47
N SER A 32 -2.45 10.08 -3.67
CA SER A 32 -3.41 9.01 -3.97
C SER A 32 -3.23 7.88 -2.95
N PRO A 33 -4.31 7.13 -2.61
CA PRO A 33 -4.15 5.89 -1.87
C PRO A 33 -3.03 5.08 -2.52
N ALA A 34 -2.12 4.54 -1.71
CA ALA A 34 -1.18 3.57 -2.23
C ALA A 34 -2.03 2.52 -2.95
N THR A 35 -1.87 2.39 -4.28
CA THR A 35 -2.47 1.29 -5.02
C THR A 35 -2.10 0.02 -4.29
N ASP A 36 -3.06 -0.83 -3.93
CA ASP A 36 -2.82 -2.03 -3.12
C ASP A 36 -1.59 -2.76 -3.65
N VAL A 37 -0.50 -2.66 -2.91
CA VAL A 37 0.72 -3.38 -3.22
C VAL A 37 0.76 -4.52 -2.23
N CYS A 38 0.69 -5.75 -2.74
CA CYS A 38 0.70 -6.91 -1.87
C CYS A 38 1.95 -6.88 -0.97
N ALA A 39 1.78 -7.33 0.27
CA ALA A 39 2.84 -7.31 1.28
C ALA A 39 4.12 -8.00 0.77
N THR A 40 3.97 -9.11 0.04
CA THR A 40 5.08 -9.85 -0.58
C THR A 40 5.84 -9.02 -1.62
N SER A 41 5.14 -8.26 -2.47
CA SER A 41 5.80 -7.37 -3.44
C SER A 41 6.57 -6.24 -2.75
N THR A 42 6.04 -5.73 -1.64
CA THR A 42 6.72 -4.72 -0.82
C THR A 42 7.96 -5.32 -0.16
N GLN A 43 7.85 -6.50 0.44
CA GLN A 43 8.96 -7.23 1.04
C GLN A 43 10.10 -7.48 0.04
N PHE A 44 9.80 -8.00 -1.16
CA PHE A 44 10.83 -8.21 -2.18
C PHE A 44 11.56 -6.92 -2.58
N ARG A 45 10.83 -5.80 -2.76
CA ARG A 45 11.46 -4.51 -3.06
C ARG A 45 12.38 -4.02 -1.96
N HIS A 46 12.03 -4.25 -0.70
CA HIS A 46 12.89 -3.92 0.43
C HIS A 46 14.12 -4.81 0.48
N GLN A 47 13.96 -6.12 0.28
CA GLN A 47 15.06 -7.07 0.31
C GLN A 47 16.08 -6.83 -0.80
N VAL A 48 15.64 -6.53 -2.03
CA VAL A 48 16.55 -6.21 -3.15
C VAL A 48 17.41 -4.98 -2.87
N ARG A 49 16.87 -4.00 -2.12
CA ARG A 49 17.57 -2.78 -1.71
C ARG A 49 18.44 -2.96 -0.46
N ASN A 50 18.51 -4.16 0.11
CA ASN A 50 19.32 -4.40 1.29
C ASN A 50 20.81 -4.49 0.90
N ASP A 51 21.60 -3.57 1.43
CA ASP A 51 23.04 -3.46 1.16
C ASP A 51 23.86 -4.58 1.81
N THR A 52 23.29 -5.35 2.75
CA THR A 52 23.97 -6.47 3.40
C THR A 52 23.95 -7.78 2.59
N LEU A 53 23.18 -7.83 1.51
CA LEU A 53 23.06 -9.01 0.66
C LEU A 53 24.10 -9.01 -0.47
N THR A 54 24.57 -10.21 -0.83
CA THR A 54 25.44 -10.39 -2.00
C THR A 54 24.65 -10.21 -3.30
N GLU A 55 25.35 -9.89 -4.39
CA GLU A 55 24.71 -9.73 -5.70
C GLU A 55 23.99 -10.98 -6.19
N ASP A 56 24.50 -12.18 -5.87
CA ASP A 56 23.81 -13.42 -6.22
C ASP A 56 22.54 -13.65 -5.41
N GLN A 57 22.52 -13.27 -4.13
CA GLN A 57 21.30 -13.28 -3.33
C GLN A 57 20.26 -12.29 -3.88
N LYS A 58 20.68 -11.08 -4.26
CA LYS A 58 19.80 -10.09 -4.89
C LYS A 58 19.22 -10.58 -6.22
N LYS A 59 20.00 -11.32 -7.03
CA LYS A 59 19.50 -11.94 -8.27
C LYS A 59 18.41 -12.98 -8.00
N VAL A 60 18.60 -13.84 -7.00
CA VAL A 60 17.60 -14.85 -6.60
C VAL A 60 16.30 -14.17 -6.17
N ILE A 61 16.39 -13.19 -5.27
CA ILE A 61 15.23 -12.44 -4.78
C ILE A 61 14.52 -11.70 -5.93
N SER A 62 15.28 -11.13 -6.86
CA SER A 62 14.72 -10.48 -8.06
C SER A 62 14.01 -11.47 -8.98
N ALA A 63 14.54 -12.68 -9.16
CA ALA A 63 13.91 -13.73 -9.95
C ALA A 63 12.59 -14.20 -9.31
N GLU A 64 12.58 -14.39 -7.99
CA GLU A 64 11.37 -14.72 -7.22
C GLU A 64 10.32 -13.61 -7.33
N PHE A 65 10.74 -12.34 -7.23
CA PHE A 65 9.85 -11.20 -7.40
C PHE A 65 9.21 -11.16 -8.80
N ILE A 66 9.99 -11.42 -9.85
CA ILE A 66 9.47 -11.52 -11.23
C ILE A 66 8.44 -12.64 -11.34
N LEU A 67 8.73 -13.82 -10.77
CA LEU A 67 7.82 -14.96 -10.79
C LEU A 67 6.51 -14.65 -10.05
N HIS A 68 6.60 -14.04 -8.87
CA HIS A 68 5.45 -13.61 -8.08
C HIS A 68 4.53 -12.68 -8.89
N ARG A 69 5.10 -11.65 -9.53
CA ARG A 69 4.35 -10.70 -10.36
C ARG A 69 3.69 -11.37 -11.58
N ARG A 70 4.37 -12.34 -12.20
CA ARG A 70 3.80 -13.13 -13.31
C ARG A 70 2.60 -13.97 -12.85
N ARG A 71 2.71 -14.64 -11.70
CA ARG A 71 1.61 -15.42 -11.10
C ARG A 71 0.42 -14.52 -10.77
N GLN A 72 0.65 -13.36 -10.16
CA GLN A 72 -0.40 -12.39 -9.84
C GLN A 72 -1.13 -11.95 -11.11
N ARG A 73 -0.40 -11.62 -12.19
CA ARG A 73 -1.01 -11.24 -13.47
C ARG A 73 -1.87 -12.37 -14.04
N GLN A 74 -1.33 -13.59 -14.09
CA GLN A 74 -2.07 -14.76 -14.58
C GLN A 74 -3.33 -15.04 -13.76
N PHE A 75 -3.28 -14.85 -12.43
CA PHE A 75 -4.45 -14.96 -11.56
C PHE A 75 -5.55 -13.99 -11.98
N TYR A 76 -5.24 -12.71 -12.14
CA TYR A 76 -6.22 -11.73 -12.60
C TYR A 76 -6.69 -11.97 -14.03
N ASP A 77 -5.83 -12.45 -14.92
CA ASP A 77 -6.23 -12.85 -16.29
C ASP A 77 -7.27 -13.98 -16.25
N ILE A 78 -7.13 -14.94 -15.32
CA ILE A 78 -8.09 -16.03 -15.12
C ILE A 78 -9.40 -15.51 -14.52
N VAL A 79 -9.30 -14.68 -13.47
CA VAL A 79 -10.47 -14.10 -12.77
C VAL A 79 -11.32 -13.24 -13.71
N ASN A 80 -10.68 -12.38 -14.50
CA ASN A 80 -11.36 -11.45 -15.40
C ASN A 80 -11.86 -12.11 -16.70
N ARG A 81 -11.61 -13.42 -16.89
CA ARG A 81 -12.08 -14.15 -18.08
C ARG A 81 -13.60 -14.34 -18.10
N PHE A 82 -14.26 -14.27 -16.95
CA PHE A 82 -15.70 -14.44 -16.81
C PHE A 82 -16.39 -13.06 -16.85
N GLY A 83 -16.65 -12.57 -18.07
CA GLY A 83 -17.06 -11.18 -18.34
C GLY A 83 -18.41 -10.74 -17.77
N ASP A 84 -19.31 -11.68 -17.43
CA ASP A 84 -20.65 -11.39 -16.89
C ASP A 84 -20.74 -11.56 -15.37
N THR A 85 -19.61 -11.79 -14.69
CA THR A 85 -19.58 -11.99 -13.23
C THR A 85 -18.68 -10.97 -12.55
N ALA A 86 -19.20 -10.30 -11.53
CA ALA A 86 -18.36 -9.48 -10.65
C ALA A 86 -17.62 -10.40 -9.67
N THR A 87 -16.29 -10.51 -9.80
CA THR A 87 -15.47 -11.22 -8.82
C THR A 87 -15.09 -10.27 -7.70
N VAL A 88 -15.63 -10.50 -6.51
CA VAL A 88 -15.27 -9.75 -5.29
C VAL A 88 -14.26 -10.56 -4.50
N CYS A 89 -13.04 -10.05 -4.37
CA CYS A 89 -12.01 -10.63 -3.51
C CYS A 89 -11.99 -9.86 -2.19
N PHE A 90 -12.30 -10.56 -1.09
CA PHE A 90 -12.14 -10.02 0.25
C PHE A 90 -10.76 -10.41 0.76
N ASP A 91 -9.83 -9.46 0.74
CA ASP A 91 -8.58 -9.61 1.47
C ASP A 91 -8.91 -9.44 2.96
N MET A 92 -9.00 -10.56 3.68
CA MET A 92 -9.04 -10.52 5.14
C MET A 92 -7.66 -10.06 5.60
N MET A 93 -7.46 -8.75 5.69
CA MET A 93 -6.26 -8.16 6.29
C MET A 93 -5.95 -8.88 7.60
N GLU A 94 -4.68 -9.16 7.86
CA GLU A 94 -4.24 -9.64 9.18
C GLU A 94 -4.90 -8.80 10.27
N ASN A 95 -5.44 -9.47 11.29
CA ASN A 95 -5.91 -8.80 12.50
C ASN A 95 -4.73 -7.98 13.06
N LEU A 96 -4.71 -6.68 12.77
CA LEU A 96 -3.74 -5.77 13.35
C LEU A 96 -3.90 -5.88 14.86
N VAL A 97 -2.80 -6.22 15.53
CA VAL A 97 -2.80 -6.36 16.99
C VAL A 97 -3.28 -5.04 17.57
N LEU A 98 -4.39 -5.09 18.33
CA LEU A 98 -4.90 -3.89 18.98
C LEU A 98 -3.79 -3.31 19.87
N PRO A 99 -3.61 -1.98 19.89
CA PRO A 99 -2.61 -1.36 20.75
C PRO A 99 -2.86 -1.80 22.18
N ARG A 100 -1.80 -2.28 22.86
CA ARG A 100 -1.89 -2.63 24.27
C ARG A 100 -2.24 -1.37 25.05
N THR A 101 -3.44 -1.33 25.64
CA THR A 101 -3.81 -0.31 26.62
C THR A 101 -2.96 -0.49 27.88
N PRO A 102 -2.62 0.60 28.60
CA PRO A 102 -1.84 0.55 29.84
C PRO A 102 -2.48 -0.31 30.92
#